data_AF-A0A559QHW3-F1
#
_entry.id   AF-A0A559QHW3-F1
#
_cell.length_a   1.000
_cell.length_b   1.000
_cell.length_c   1.000
_cell.angle_alpha   90.00
_cell.angle_beta   90.00
_cell.angle_gamma   90.00
#
_symmetry.space_group_name_H-M   'P 1'
#
loop_
_entity.id
_entity.type
_entity.pdbx_description
1 polymer ?
#
loop_
_entity_poly.entity_id
_entity_poly.type
_entity_poly.pdbx_seq_one_letter_code
_entity_poly.pdbx_strand_id
1 'polypeptide(L)'
;MFDASESNEQEHWVIWNGFFGLLDTVTIGEVQVTASGREAWLEEPYDMVGPFSLDELELNGSIHFAECQVMSRQKWQNDQVELRREGHKARRAAEERLYAERERAGKNRNQAVNQFEQYSERQHREQLNLPKNGELKVAEIKSAYRKLAQKAHPDQGGSQEQFVRITQARDALLARAS
;
A
#
# COMPACT_ATOMS: atom_id res chain seq x y z
N MET A 1 20.08 -59.32 24.27
CA MET A 1 18.86 -58.65 24.74
C MET A 1 19.17 -57.16 24.90
N PHE A 2 19.09 -56.41 23.81
CA PHE A 2 19.06 -54.94 23.80
C PHE A 2 18.35 -54.58 22.49
N ASP A 3 17.02 -54.60 22.56
CA ASP A 3 16.17 -54.07 21.50
C ASP A 3 15.63 -52.74 22.06
N ALA A 4 16.41 -51.70 21.83
CA ALA A 4 16.02 -50.32 22.04
C ALA A 4 16.15 -49.65 20.68
N SER A 5 15.29 -50.07 19.76
CA SER A 5 15.00 -49.28 18.57
C SER A 5 14.26 -48.05 19.05
N GLU A 6 15.03 -47.00 19.31
CA GLU A 6 14.57 -45.63 19.49
C GLU A 6 13.52 -45.34 18.42
N SER A 7 12.25 -45.39 18.84
CA SER A 7 11.16 -44.83 18.06
C SER A 7 11.36 -43.34 18.13
N ASN A 8 12.24 -42.83 17.26
CA ASN A 8 12.34 -41.42 16.92
C ASN A 8 11.06 -41.09 16.14
N GLU A 9 9.92 -41.13 16.83
CA GLU A 9 8.69 -40.50 16.38
C GLU A 9 9.05 -39.02 16.31
N GLN A 10 9.54 -38.58 15.15
CA GLN A 10 9.83 -37.18 14.89
C GLN A 10 8.56 -36.41 15.25
N GLU A 11 8.61 -35.71 16.39
CA GLU A 11 7.43 -35.07 16.93
C GLU A 11 7.04 -33.96 15.96
N HIS A 12 5.88 -34.15 15.33
CA HIS A 12 5.38 -33.24 14.32
C HIS A 12 4.58 -32.12 14.97
N TRP A 13 5.09 -30.90 14.81
CA TRP A 13 4.48 -29.66 15.25
C TRP A 13 3.69 -29.03 14.10
N VAL A 14 2.80 -28.11 14.44
CA VAL A 14 2.01 -27.32 13.48
C VAL A 14 2.52 -25.90 13.54
N ILE A 15 2.91 -25.35 12.39
CA ILE A 15 3.15 -23.91 12.23
C ILE A 15 1.92 -23.26 11.63
N TRP A 16 1.45 -22.19 12.28
CA TRP A 16 0.33 -21.39 11.83
C TRP A 16 0.75 -19.91 11.75
N ASN A 17 0.49 -19.27 10.61
CA ASN A 17 0.60 -17.82 10.48
C ASN A 17 -0.75 -17.28 10.00
N GLY A 18 -1.48 -16.64 10.92
CA GLY A 18 -2.82 -16.12 10.64
C GLY A 18 -2.83 -14.93 9.66
N PHE A 19 -1.72 -14.20 9.55
CA PHE A 19 -1.58 -13.07 8.64
C PHE A 19 -1.46 -13.55 7.17
N PHE A 20 -0.61 -14.54 6.91
CA PHE A 20 -0.44 -15.13 5.58
C PHE A 20 -1.45 -16.26 5.29
N GLY A 21 -2.15 -16.76 6.30
CA GLY A 21 -3.00 -17.94 6.17
C GLY A 21 -2.21 -19.23 5.95
N LEU A 22 -0.95 -19.26 6.36
CA LEU A 22 -0.06 -20.41 6.26
C LEU A 22 -0.39 -21.40 7.37
N LEU A 23 -0.62 -22.66 7.00
CA LEU A 23 -0.75 -23.79 7.91
C LEU A 23 0.13 -24.91 7.37
N ASP A 24 1.10 -25.36 8.15
CA ASP A 24 1.98 -26.45 7.75
C ASP A 24 2.36 -27.34 8.95
N THR A 25 2.83 -28.55 8.65
CA THR A 25 3.39 -29.46 9.63
C THR A 25 4.91 -29.40 9.55
N VAL A 26 5.55 -29.18 10.69
CA VAL A 26 6.99 -28.97 10.79
C VAL A 26 7.58 -29.85 11.88
N THR A 27 8.88 -30.07 11.79
CA THR A 27 9.70 -30.81 12.75
C THR A 27 10.72 -29.85 13.36
N ILE A 28 11.21 -30.19 14.54
CA ILE A 28 12.33 -29.47 15.15
C ILE A 28 13.61 -29.91 14.43
N GLY A 29 14.36 -28.95 13.91
CA GLY A 29 15.63 -29.17 13.21
C GLY A 29 16.81 -29.06 14.18
N GLU A 30 17.36 -27.86 14.29
CA GLU A 30 18.50 -27.58 15.17
C GLU A 30 18.03 -27.29 16.61
N VAL A 31 18.74 -27.86 17.60
CA VAL A 31 18.52 -27.56 19.03
C VAL A 31 19.85 -27.23 19.67
N GLN A 32 19.93 -26.04 20.27
CA GLN A 32 21.07 -25.57 21.04
C GLN A 32 20.73 -25.51 22.52
N VAL A 33 21.59 -26.10 23.36
CA VAL A 33 21.45 -26.02 24.82
C VAL A 33 22.22 -24.79 25.29
N THR A 34 21.50 -23.81 25.84
CA THR A 34 22.08 -22.60 26.42
C THR A 34 21.97 -22.64 27.95
N ALA A 35 22.55 -21.63 28.63
CA ALA A 35 22.41 -21.50 30.08
C ALA A 35 20.96 -21.25 30.54
N SER A 36 20.08 -20.84 29.61
CA SER A 36 18.69 -20.48 29.88
C SER A 36 17.69 -21.59 29.54
N GLY A 37 18.13 -22.68 28.90
CA GLY A 37 17.28 -23.80 28.47
C GLY A 37 17.65 -24.34 27.09
N ARG A 38 16.72 -25.06 26.46
CA ARG A 38 16.84 -25.56 25.08
C ARG A 38 16.23 -24.55 24.10
N GLU A 39 17.07 -23.97 23.25
CA GLU A 39 16.64 -23.16 22.11
C GLU A 39 16.58 -24.02 20.86
N ALA A 40 15.53 -23.88 20.07
CA ALA A 40 15.31 -24.68 18.88
C ALA A 40 14.96 -23.82 17.66
N TRP A 41 15.26 -24.40 16.49
CA TRP A 41 14.86 -23.95 15.17
C TRP A 41 14.03 -25.05 14.51
N LEU A 42 13.13 -24.66 13.62
CA LEU A 42 12.41 -25.63 12.80
C LEU A 42 13.34 -26.24 11.75
N GLU A 43 12.91 -27.36 11.16
CA GLU A 43 13.58 -27.96 10.00
C GLU A 43 13.29 -27.16 8.71
N GLU A 44 14.12 -27.34 7.68
CA GLU A 44 13.86 -26.78 6.34
C GLU A 44 12.43 -27.11 5.87
N PRO A 45 11.71 -26.15 5.25
CA PRO A 45 12.16 -24.84 4.76
C PRO A 45 12.06 -23.70 5.80
N TYR A 46 11.85 -24.02 7.08
CA TYR A 46 11.60 -23.05 8.14
C TYR A 46 12.75 -22.95 9.15
N ASP A 47 13.95 -23.34 8.77
CA ASP A 47 15.20 -23.21 9.56
C ASP A 47 15.48 -21.77 10.04
N MET A 48 14.96 -20.78 9.33
CA MET A 48 14.95 -19.37 9.74
C MET A 48 14.01 -19.02 10.90
N VAL A 49 13.13 -19.94 11.31
CA VAL A 49 12.14 -19.76 12.39
C VAL A 49 12.73 -20.29 13.69
N GLY A 50 13.38 -19.38 14.40
CA GLY A 50 14.07 -19.59 15.67
C GLY A 50 15.09 -18.47 15.91
N PRO A 51 15.78 -18.45 17.06
CA PRO A 51 15.63 -19.37 18.19
C PRO A 51 14.32 -19.15 18.95
N PHE A 52 13.67 -20.24 19.36
CA PHE A 52 12.56 -20.23 20.33
C PHE A 52 12.78 -21.29 21.42
N SER A 53 12.15 -21.14 22.59
CA SER A 53 12.31 -22.07 23.70
C SER A 53 11.56 -23.38 23.43
N LEU A 54 12.31 -24.48 23.28
CA LEU A 54 11.72 -25.82 23.12
C LEU A 54 11.04 -26.28 24.41
N ASP A 55 11.62 -25.96 25.57
CA ASP A 55 11.05 -26.30 26.87
C ASP A 55 9.67 -25.65 27.06
N GLU A 56 9.50 -24.40 26.61
CA GLU A 56 8.22 -23.70 26.67
C GLU A 56 7.21 -24.28 25.67
N LEU A 57 7.65 -24.63 24.45
CA LEU A 57 6.81 -25.25 23.45
C LEU A 57 6.25 -26.60 23.93
N GLU A 58 7.10 -27.44 24.52
CA GLU A 58 6.70 -28.73 25.09
C GLU A 58 5.76 -28.54 26.30
N LEU A 59 6.05 -27.58 27.19
CA LEU A 59 5.27 -27.34 28.41
C LEU A 59 3.87 -26.78 28.11
N ASN A 60 3.79 -25.77 27.25
CA ASN A 60 2.54 -25.07 26.94
C ASN A 60 1.78 -25.70 25.75
N GLY A 61 2.44 -26.59 25.00
CA GLY A 61 1.94 -27.13 23.75
C GLY A 61 1.85 -26.09 22.62
N SER A 62 2.36 -24.87 22.83
CA SER A 62 2.45 -23.82 21.82
C SER A 62 3.43 -22.73 22.22
N ILE A 63 4.09 -22.13 21.23
CA ILE A 63 4.92 -20.94 21.37
C ILE A 63 4.64 -19.97 20.23
N HIS A 64 4.76 -18.68 20.52
CA HIS A 64 4.63 -17.63 19.52
C HIS A 64 6.01 -17.08 19.17
N PHE A 65 6.31 -17.00 17.88
CA PHE A 65 7.55 -16.47 17.36
C PHE A 65 7.26 -15.57 16.15
N ALA A 66 7.54 -14.28 16.29
CA ALA A 66 7.15 -13.25 15.32
C ALA A 66 5.65 -13.35 14.96
N GLU A 67 5.30 -13.51 13.69
CA GLU A 67 3.91 -13.67 13.23
C GLU A 67 3.47 -15.13 13.14
N CYS A 68 4.35 -16.07 13.50
CA CYS A 68 4.11 -17.50 13.45
C CYS A 68 3.82 -18.04 14.85
N GLN A 69 2.88 -18.97 14.94
CA GLN A 69 2.62 -19.75 16.14
C GLN A 69 2.94 -21.21 15.84
N VAL A 70 3.88 -21.76 16.60
CA VAL A 70 4.21 -23.19 16.55
C VAL A 70 3.45 -23.88 17.69
N MET A 71 2.78 -24.98 17.42
CA MET A 71 1.95 -25.65 18.41
C MET A 71 1.85 -27.15 18.17
N SER A 72 1.51 -27.91 19.21
CA SER A 72 1.25 -29.32 19.06
C SER A 72 -0.01 -29.54 18.22
N ARG A 73 -0.09 -30.69 17.55
CA ARG A 73 -1.30 -31.07 16.78
C ARG A 73 -2.57 -31.03 17.63
N GLN A 74 -2.48 -31.43 18.90
CA GLN A 74 -3.61 -31.41 19.82
C GLN A 74 -4.08 -29.98 20.12
N LYS A 75 -3.15 -29.06 20.35
CA LYS A 75 -3.47 -27.65 20.60
C LYS A 75 -4.08 -27.01 19.36
N TRP A 76 -3.53 -27.28 18.17
CA TRP A 76 -4.12 -26.86 16.90
C TRP A 76 -5.56 -27.37 16.73
N GLN A 77 -5.82 -28.66 16.99
CA GLN A 77 -7.18 -29.21 16.84
C GLN A 77 -8.20 -28.51 17.73
N ASN A 78 -7.80 -28.14 18.94
CA ASN A 78 -8.66 -27.43 19.90
C ASN A 78 -8.91 -25.98 19.46
N ASP A 79 -7.88 -25.29 18.96
CA ASP A 79 -7.90 -23.83 18.77
C ASP A 79 -8.15 -23.40 17.31
N GLN A 80 -8.15 -24.33 16.35
CA GLN A 80 -8.21 -24.04 14.90
C GLN A 80 -9.34 -23.09 14.48
N VAL A 81 -10.50 -23.17 15.14
CA VAL A 81 -11.68 -22.37 14.77
C VAL A 81 -11.45 -20.90 15.11
N GLU A 82 -11.01 -20.62 16.33
CA GLU A 82 -10.74 -19.25 16.77
C GLU A 82 -9.52 -18.68 16.07
N LEU A 83 -8.44 -19.45 15.93
CA LEU A 83 -7.23 -19.02 15.21
C LEU A 83 -7.52 -18.64 13.75
N ARG A 84 -8.37 -19.41 13.05
CA ARG A 84 -8.80 -19.06 11.69
C ARG A 84 -9.68 -17.82 11.68
N ARG A 85 -10.61 -17.68 12.62
CA ARG A 85 -11.49 -16.52 12.74
C ARG A 85 -10.69 -15.24 12.96
N GLU A 86 -9.70 -15.29 13.84
CA GLU A 86 -8.78 -14.18 14.11
C GLU A 86 -7.93 -13.85 12.88
N GLY A 87 -7.34 -14.84 12.22
CA GLY A 87 -6.58 -14.64 10.97
C GLY A 87 -7.43 -14.00 9.86
N HIS A 88 -8.68 -14.43 9.69
CA HIS A 88 -9.61 -13.79 8.75
C HIS A 88 -9.96 -12.35 9.14
N LYS A 89 -10.10 -12.05 10.43
CA LYS A 89 -10.35 -10.69 10.91
C LYS A 89 -9.13 -9.79 10.69
N ALA A 90 -7.93 -10.28 10.97
CA ALA A 90 -6.68 -9.56 10.78
C ALA A 90 -6.44 -9.22 9.30
N ARG A 91 -6.63 -10.20 8.40
CA ARG A 91 -6.51 -9.98 6.94
C ARG A 91 -7.50 -8.94 6.42
N ARG A 92 -8.77 -9.01 6.82
CA ARG A 92 -9.78 -7.99 6.44
C ARG A 92 -9.40 -6.61 6.94
N ALA A 93 -8.96 -6.48 8.20
CA ALA A 93 -8.54 -5.20 8.75
C ALA A 93 -7.31 -4.62 8.02
N ALA A 94 -6.36 -5.47 7.59
CA ALA A 94 -5.21 -5.04 6.81
C ALA A 94 -5.62 -4.58 5.40
N GLU A 95 -6.50 -5.31 4.73
CA GLU A 95 -7.05 -4.95 3.42
C GLU A 95 -7.83 -3.63 3.47
N GLU A 96 -8.67 -3.45 4.49
CA GLU A 96 -9.42 -2.20 4.71
C GLU A 96 -8.48 -1.00 4.93
N ARG A 97 -7.37 -1.17 5.68
CA ARG A 97 -6.36 -0.12 5.86
C ARG A 97 -5.69 0.26 4.55
N LEU A 98 -5.25 -0.73 3.77
CA LEU A 98 -4.63 -0.51 2.46
C LEU A 98 -5.59 0.18 1.49
N TYR A 99 -6.85 -0.26 1.45
CA TYR A 99 -7.89 0.35 0.64
C TYR A 99 -8.14 1.81 1.06
N ALA A 100 -8.30 2.07 2.35
CA ALA A 100 -8.48 3.43 2.88
C ALA A 100 -7.27 4.34 2.60
N GLU A 101 -6.05 3.83 2.68
CA GLU A 101 -4.84 4.57 2.34
C GLU A 101 -4.78 4.91 0.84
N ARG A 102 -5.09 3.94 -0.02
CA ARG A 102 -5.19 4.15 -1.46
C ARG A 102 -6.27 5.18 -1.82
N GLU A 103 -7.42 5.13 -1.16
CA GLU A 103 -8.48 6.13 -1.34
C GLU A 103 -8.04 7.53 -0.90
N ARG A 104 -7.33 7.64 0.24
CA ARG A 104 -6.77 8.93 0.70
C ARG A 104 -5.73 9.47 -0.28
N ALA A 105 -4.82 8.63 -0.75
CA ALA A 105 -3.82 9.00 -1.73
C ALA A 105 -4.46 9.44 -3.06
N GLY A 106 -5.49 8.72 -3.52
CA GLY A 106 -6.28 9.09 -4.70
C GLY A 106 -7.01 10.43 -4.55
N LYS A 107 -7.65 10.67 -3.40
CA LYS A 107 -8.30 11.95 -3.08
C LYS A 107 -7.29 13.10 -3.05
N ASN A 108 -6.13 12.92 -2.40
CA ASN A 108 -5.07 13.92 -2.37
C ASN A 108 -4.54 14.24 -3.77
N ARG A 109 -4.34 13.21 -4.62
CA ARG A 109 -3.91 13.40 -6.01
C ARG A 109 -4.95 14.19 -6.81
N ASN A 110 -6.23 13.84 -6.72
CA ASN A 110 -7.30 14.56 -7.41
C ASN A 110 -7.44 16.00 -6.92
N GLN A 111 -7.28 16.23 -5.62
CA GLN A 111 -7.31 17.57 -5.03
C GLN A 111 -6.12 18.42 -5.50
N ALA A 112 -4.92 17.85 -5.60
CA ALA A 112 -3.74 18.52 -6.13
C ALA A 112 -3.88 18.86 -7.62
N VAL A 113 -4.42 17.94 -8.43
CA VAL A 113 -4.73 18.18 -9.85
C VAL A 113 -5.73 19.33 -9.99
N ASN A 114 -6.82 19.31 -9.21
CA ASN A 114 -7.83 20.37 -9.26
C ASN A 114 -7.24 21.74 -8.88
N GLN A 115 -6.39 21.82 -7.83
CA GLN A 115 -5.71 23.06 -7.46
C GLN A 115 -4.76 23.57 -8.55
N PHE A 116 -3.99 22.67 -9.18
CA PHE A 116 -3.10 23.04 -10.28
C PHE A 116 -3.88 23.56 -11.49
N GLU A 117 -4.99 22.91 -11.84
CA GLU A 117 -5.84 23.37 -12.93
C GLU A 117 -6.55 24.70 -12.64
N GLN A 118 -6.95 24.95 -11.39
CA GLN A 118 -7.47 26.26 -10.98
C GLN A 118 -6.39 27.35 -11.07
N TYR A 119 -5.16 27.02 -10.70
CA TYR A 119 -4.02 27.91 -10.83
C TYR A 119 -3.71 28.22 -12.30
N SER A 120 -3.68 27.21 -13.18
CA SER A 120 -3.45 27.39 -14.62
C SER A 120 -4.59 28.18 -15.29
N GLU A 121 -5.85 27.95 -14.92
CA GLU A 121 -6.97 28.74 -15.42
C GLU A 121 -6.83 30.23 -15.08
N ARG A 122 -6.45 30.56 -13.83
CA ARG A 122 -6.20 31.95 -13.42
C ARG A 122 -5.08 32.58 -14.22
N GLN A 123 -3.99 31.87 -14.48
CA GLN A 123 -2.90 32.36 -15.32
C GLN A 123 -3.34 32.60 -16.77
N HIS A 124 -4.15 31.71 -17.35
CA HIS A 124 -4.69 31.89 -18.69
C HIS A 124 -5.65 33.09 -18.78
N ARG A 125 -6.48 33.31 -17.75
CA ARG A 125 -7.33 34.52 -17.63
C ARG A 125 -6.49 35.78 -17.58
N GLU A 126 -5.42 35.80 -16.77
CA GLU A 126 -4.49 36.94 -16.68
C GLU A 126 -3.79 37.24 -18.02
N GLN A 127 -3.32 36.20 -18.72
CA GLN A 127 -2.70 36.35 -20.04
C GLN A 127 -3.63 36.97 -21.08
N LEU A 128 -4.94 36.78 -20.93
CA LEU A 128 -5.97 37.40 -21.77
C LEU A 128 -6.58 38.69 -21.19
N ASN A 129 -6.06 39.20 -20.06
CA ASN A 129 -6.64 40.33 -19.32
C ASN A 129 -8.14 40.14 -19.00
N LEU A 130 -8.54 38.92 -18.68
CA LEU A 130 -9.89 38.55 -18.29
C LEU A 130 -10.04 38.55 -16.75
N PRO A 131 -11.27 38.70 -16.23
CA PRO A 131 -11.52 38.61 -14.79
C PRO A 131 -11.01 37.29 -14.21
N LYS A 132 -10.18 37.37 -13.16
CA LYS A 132 -9.55 36.19 -12.53
C LYS A 132 -10.54 35.20 -11.92
N ASN A 133 -11.74 35.69 -11.56
CA ASN A 133 -12.83 34.92 -10.99
C ASN A 133 -14.15 35.28 -11.69
N GLY A 134 -15.14 34.40 -11.59
CA GLY A 134 -16.47 34.59 -12.19
C GLY A 134 -16.68 33.75 -13.46
N GLU A 135 -17.95 33.65 -13.88
CA GLU A 135 -18.35 32.94 -15.09
C GLU A 135 -17.79 33.65 -16.32
N LEU A 136 -17.10 32.90 -17.19
CA LEU A 136 -16.62 33.42 -18.46
C LEU A 136 -17.45 32.88 -19.60
N LYS A 137 -17.96 33.78 -20.43
CA LYS A 137 -18.63 33.40 -21.67
C LYS A 137 -17.59 33.19 -22.76
N VAL A 138 -17.83 32.19 -23.61
CA VAL A 138 -17.02 31.91 -24.81
C VAL A 138 -16.81 33.18 -25.66
N ALA A 139 -17.83 34.04 -25.74
CA ALA A 139 -17.77 35.31 -26.46
C ALA A 139 -16.72 36.29 -25.87
N GLU A 140 -16.57 36.32 -24.54
CA GLU A 140 -15.62 37.19 -23.84
C GLU A 140 -14.17 36.72 -24.06
N ILE A 141 -13.92 35.41 -23.97
CA ILE A 141 -12.63 34.79 -24.27
C ILE A 141 -12.19 35.14 -25.70
N LYS A 142 -13.08 34.93 -26.68
CA LYS A 142 -12.80 35.22 -28.09
C LYS A 142 -12.62 36.72 -28.36
N SER A 143 -13.31 37.59 -27.63
CA SER A 143 -13.18 39.06 -27.76
C SER A 143 -11.83 39.54 -27.21
N ALA A 144 -11.46 39.10 -26.01
CA ALA A 144 -10.18 39.44 -25.38
C ALA A 144 -8.99 38.93 -26.20
N TYR A 145 -9.05 37.67 -26.68
CA TYR A 145 -8.04 37.12 -27.57
C TYR A 145 -7.86 37.97 -28.83
N ARG A 146 -8.95 38.35 -29.52
CA ARG A 146 -8.85 39.16 -30.76
C ARG A 146 -8.12 40.48 -30.54
N LYS A 147 -8.41 41.18 -29.43
CA LYS A 147 -7.76 42.45 -29.08
C LYS A 147 -6.27 42.30 -28.81
N LEU A 148 -5.86 41.21 -28.18
CA LEU A 148 -4.46 40.93 -27.85
C LEU A 148 -3.69 40.35 -29.04
N ALA A 149 -4.33 39.48 -29.83
CA ALA A 149 -3.75 38.88 -31.02
C ALA A 149 -3.38 39.93 -32.06
N GLN A 150 -4.20 40.97 -32.25
CA GLN A 150 -3.87 42.08 -33.14
C GLN A 150 -2.62 42.84 -32.67
N LYS A 151 -2.47 43.07 -31.37
CA LYS A 151 -1.31 43.78 -30.79
C LYS A 151 -0.03 42.94 -30.74
N ALA A 152 -0.16 41.64 -30.52
CA ALA A 152 0.95 40.70 -30.40
C ALA A 152 1.37 40.11 -31.75
N HIS A 153 0.66 40.42 -32.84
CA HIS A 153 0.94 39.86 -34.15
C HIS A 153 2.34 40.28 -34.63
N PRO A 154 3.22 39.35 -35.02
CA PRO A 154 4.59 39.67 -35.46
C PRO A 154 4.61 40.64 -36.65
N ASP A 155 3.67 40.49 -37.58
CA ASP A 155 3.55 41.40 -38.74
C ASP A 155 3.13 42.84 -38.38
N GLN A 156 2.65 43.08 -37.15
CA GLN A 156 2.36 44.43 -36.63
C GLN A 156 3.42 44.91 -35.63
N GLY A 157 4.59 44.28 -35.60
CA GLY A 157 5.69 44.61 -34.67
C GLY A 157 5.56 43.94 -33.30
N GLY A 158 4.67 42.95 -33.15
CA GLY A 158 4.50 42.17 -31.92
C GLY A 158 5.51 41.02 -31.78
N SER A 159 5.47 40.34 -30.63
CA SER A 159 6.34 39.18 -30.36
C SER A 159 5.61 37.86 -30.65
N GLN A 160 6.25 36.98 -31.43
CA GLN A 160 5.76 35.63 -31.70
C GLN A 160 5.55 34.81 -30.42
N GLU A 161 6.41 34.99 -29.42
CA GLU A 161 6.28 34.32 -28.11
C GLU A 161 5.01 34.79 -27.37
N GLN A 162 4.71 36.09 -27.44
CA GLN A 162 3.48 36.63 -26.85
C GLN A 162 2.24 36.11 -27.58
N PHE A 163 2.27 36.04 -28.92
CA PHE A 163 1.19 35.50 -29.72
C PHE A 163 0.90 34.02 -29.43
N VAL A 164 1.94 33.20 -29.26
CA VAL A 164 1.78 31.79 -28.86
C VAL A 164 1.17 31.68 -27.47
N ARG A 165 1.65 32.46 -26.49
CA ARG A 165 1.14 32.43 -25.10
C ARG A 165 -0.35 32.77 -25.02
N ILE A 166 -0.80 33.84 -25.69
CA ILE A 166 -2.23 34.22 -25.69
C ILE A 166 -3.11 33.22 -26.45
N THR A 167 -2.56 32.53 -27.46
CA THR A 167 -3.27 31.49 -28.20
C THR A 167 -3.48 30.25 -27.34
N GLN A 168 -2.43 29.79 -26.65
CA GLN A 168 -2.51 28.69 -25.70
C GLN A 168 -3.50 28.98 -24.56
N ALA A 169 -3.47 30.20 -24.02
CA ALA A 169 -4.41 30.64 -23.00
C ALA A 169 -5.87 30.58 -23.48
N ARG A 170 -6.14 31.02 -24.71
CA ARG A 170 -7.47 30.95 -25.32
C ARG A 170 -7.96 29.52 -25.41
N ASP A 171 -7.13 28.63 -25.97
CA ASP A 171 -7.55 27.24 -26.23
C ASP A 171 -7.82 26.48 -24.93
N ALA A 172 -6.98 26.69 -23.90
CA ALA A 172 -7.19 26.12 -22.58
C ALA A 172 -8.50 26.58 -21.93
N LEU A 173 -8.85 27.88 -22.04
CA LEU A 173 -10.11 28.41 -21.49
C LEU A 173 -11.33 27.96 -22.29
N LEU A 174 -11.23 27.83 -23.62
CA LEU A 174 -12.32 27.35 -24.47
C LEU A 174 -12.64 25.87 -24.22
N ALA A 175 -11.62 25.03 -24.02
CA ALA A 175 -11.80 23.62 -23.70
C ALA A 175 -12.57 23.38 -22.38
N ARG A 176 -12.48 24.33 -21.43
CA ARG A 176 -13.21 24.30 -20.15
C ARG A 176 -14.60 24.92 -20.21
N ALA A 177 -14.85 25.84 -21.14
CA ALA A 177 -16.12 26.56 -21.29
C ALA A 177 -17.07 25.92 -22.32
N SER A 178 -16.73 24.72 -22.83
CA SER A 178 -17.50 23.95 -23.81
C SER A 178 -18.38 22.89 -23.16
#